data_AF-A0A370AR75-F1
#
_entry.id   AF-A0A370AR75-F1
#
_cell.length_a   1.000
_cell.length_b   1.000
_cell.length_c   1.000
_cell.angle_alpha   90.00
_cell.angle_beta   90.00
_cell.angle_gamma   90.00
#
_symmetry.space_group_name_H-M   'P 1'
#
loop_
_entity.id
_entity.type
_entity.pdbx_description
1 polymer ?
#
loop_
_entity_poly.entity_id
_entity_poly.type
_entity_poly.pdbx_seq_one_letter_code
_entity_poly.pdbx_strand_id
1 'polypeptide(L)'
;MLDTNLYKNNLSNGYSDPLGALEDSTRSWIREKAETAKKDNKKLFVAMHHSLIEHNIMVSRGFTILDNDSLIDMFTSLQIEAVLSGHIHIQDIIEELRGRGKIYDIATGAFSVFPHNYGILEFSDKNWIYEADNVDVAGWAGEKGITDNNLLDFGQYSADFFNGFSHDMTSRSLAEAGYEPSEISEMSRIAGILNLNFFAGTEEKNTSELEGVDLESLFQDSDSFLFKYLESIVRDSEPSDNYLANDTRP
;
A
#
# COMPACT_ATOMS: atom_id res chain seq x y z
N MET A 1 -12.42 -3.19 14.03
CA MET A 1 -12.06 -1.77 13.82
C MET A 1 -11.17 -1.34 14.97
N LEU A 2 -9.96 -0.86 14.67
CA LEU A 2 -9.01 -0.36 15.65
C LEU A 2 -8.65 1.08 15.28
N ASP A 3 -8.68 1.96 16.27
CA ASP A 3 -8.08 3.30 16.16
C ASP A 3 -6.60 3.18 16.54
N THR A 4 -5.73 3.37 15.56
CA THR A 4 -4.27 3.28 15.74
C THR A 4 -3.62 4.66 15.76
N ASN A 5 -4.38 5.74 15.59
CA ASN A 5 -3.84 7.09 15.44
C ASN A 5 -3.41 7.70 16.78
N LEU A 6 -2.28 8.41 16.76
CA LEU A 6 -1.79 9.16 17.91
C LEU A 6 -2.15 10.65 17.75
N TYR A 7 -3.27 11.07 18.35
CA TYR A 7 -3.74 12.46 18.22
C TYR A 7 -3.71 13.28 19.51
N LYS A 8 -3.46 12.64 20.67
CA LYS A 8 -3.56 13.27 21.99
C LYS A 8 -2.67 14.52 22.15
N ASN A 9 -1.49 14.52 21.51
CA ASN A 9 -0.49 15.58 21.64
C ASN A 9 -0.41 16.50 20.41
N ASN A 10 -1.27 16.33 19.40
CA ASN A 10 -1.15 17.08 18.14
C ASN A 10 -1.21 18.60 18.35
N LEU A 11 -2.13 19.06 19.20
CA LEU A 11 -2.29 20.49 19.50
C LEU A 11 -1.08 21.08 20.22
N SER A 12 -0.46 20.34 21.14
CA SER A 12 0.73 20.80 21.85
C SER A 12 1.98 20.74 20.97
N ASN A 13 2.04 19.77 20.07
CA ASN A 13 3.19 19.55 19.17
C ASN A 13 3.16 20.48 17.96
N GLY A 14 1.98 20.96 17.56
CA GLY A 14 1.79 21.81 16.38
C GLY A 14 1.81 21.04 15.05
N TYR A 15 1.78 19.71 15.09
CA TYR A 15 1.71 18.83 13.92
C TYR A 15 0.94 17.55 14.27
N SER A 16 0.44 16.84 13.25
CA SER A 16 -0.18 15.53 13.42
C SER A 16 0.88 14.44 13.52
N ASP A 17 0.86 13.63 14.57
CA ASP A 17 1.79 12.51 14.71
C ASP A 17 1.53 11.46 13.62
N PRO A 18 2.52 11.13 12.77
CA PRO A 18 2.35 10.12 11.74
C PRO A 18 2.47 8.69 12.30
N LEU A 19 2.93 8.52 13.54
CA LEU A 19 3.09 7.20 14.14
C LEU A 19 1.73 6.61 14.55
N GLY A 20 1.65 5.28 14.51
CA GLY A 20 0.52 4.53 15.01
C GLY A 20 0.89 3.60 16.16
N ALA A 21 0.00 3.42 17.14
CA ALA A 21 0.21 2.46 18.22
C ALA A 21 -1.12 1.97 18.81
N LEU A 22 -1.05 0.88 19.58
CA LEU A 22 -2.16 0.37 20.38
C LEU A 22 -1.74 0.27 21.84
N GLU A 23 -2.51 0.91 22.72
CA GLU A 23 -2.38 0.78 24.17
C GLU A 23 -2.64 -0.66 24.65
N ASP A 24 -2.05 -1.04 25.79
CA ASP A 24 -2.25 -2.36 26.40
C ASP A 24 -3.71 -2.67 26.74
N SER A 25 -4.49 -1.63 27.08
CA SER A 25 -5.92 -1.70 27.30
C SER A 25 -6.66 -2.17 26.03
N THR A 26 -6.30 -1.62 24.88
CA THR A 26 -6.85 -1.98 23.57
C THR A 26 -6.39 -3.39 23.16
N ARG A 27 -5.12 -3.75 23.39
CA ARG A 27 -4.63 -5.12 23.16
C ARG A 27 -5.40 -6.15 23.98
N SER A 28 -5.69 -5.84 25.24
CA SER A 28 -6.50 -6.69 26.13
C SER A 28 -7.94 -6.83 25.62
N TRP A 29 -8.54 -5.73 25.16
CA TRP A 29 -9.86 -5.73 24.55
C TRP A 29 -9.93 -6.57 23.26
N ILE A 30 -8.90 -6.51 22.41
CA ILE A 30 -8.80 -7.35 21.20
C ILE A 30 -8.88 -8.84 21.56
N ARG A 31 -8.13 -9.27 22.60
CA ARG A 31 -8.16 -10.66 23.07
C ARG A 31 -9.54 -11.09 23.56
N GLU A 32 -10.24 -10.23 24.30
CA GLU A 32 -11.63 -10.47 24.73
C GLU A 32 -12.58 -10.66 23.53
N LYS A 33 -12.44 -9.82 22.49
CA LYS A 33 -13.27 -9.92 21.28
C LYS A 33 -12.96 -11.16 20.46
N ALA A 34 -11.69 -11.56 20.37
CA ALA A 34 -11.30 -12.82 19.76
C ALA A 34 -11.90 -14.04 20.48
N GLU A 35 -11.86 -14.08 21.80
CA GLU A 35 -12.50 -15.17 22.57
C GLU A 35 -14.02 -15.22 22.37
N THR A 36 -14.66 -14.05 22.24
CA THR A 36 -16.09 -13.97 21.94
C THR A 36 -16.40 -14.48 20.53
N ALA A 37 -15.64 -14.03 19.53
CA ALA A 37 -15.80 -14.48 18.14
C ALA A 37 -15.59 -16.00 17.99
N LYS A 38 -14.60 -16.55 18.69
CA LYS A 38 -14.32 -17.98 18.72
C LYS A 38 -15.48 -18.79 19.29
N LYS A 39 -16.09 -18.34 20.40
CA LYS A 39 -17.28 -18.98 20.99
C LYS A 39 -18.48 -18.96 20.04
N ASP A 40 -18.60 -17.90 19.25
CA ASP A 40 -19.64 -17.71 18.24
C ASP A 40 -19.32 -18.37 16.88
N ASN A 41 -18.17 -19.07 16.75
CA ASN A 41 -17.67 -19.63 15.50
C ASN A 41 -17.59 -18.60 14.35
N LYS A 42 -17.12 -17.39 14.67
CA LYS A 42 -16.90 -16.28 13.73
C LYS A 42 -15.42 -16.10 13.44
N LYS A 43 -15.11 -15.81 12.18
CA LYS A 43 -13.80 -15.33 11.75
C LYS A 43 -13.65 -13.84 12.05
N LEU A 44 -12.42 -13.38 12.25
CA LEU A 44 -12.12 -11.98 12.53
C LEU A 44 -11.25 -11.36 11.45
N PHE A 45 -11.64 -10.15 11.08
CA PHE A 45 -10.84 -9.21 10.31
C PHE A 45 -10.56 -8.01 11.20
N VAL A 46 -9.36 -7.47 11.05
CA VAL A 46 -9.01 -6.18 11.63
C VAL A 46 -9.09 -5.14 10.53
N ALA A 47 -9.63 -3.98 10.84
CA ALA A 47 -9.46 -2.81 10.00
C ALA A 47 -8.84 -1.72 10.87
N MET A 48 -7.75 -1.14 10.40
CA MET A 48 -6.95 -0.14 11.10
C MET A 48 -6.26 0.78 10.09
N HIS A 49 -5.78 1.95 10.52
CA HIS A 49 -5.23 2.92 9.58
C HIS A 49 -3.81 2.57 9.12
N HIS A 50 -2.88 2.44 10.07
CA HIS A 50 -1.48 2.06 9.83
C HIS A 50 -1.35 0.60 9.40
N SER A 51 -0.35 0.27 8.59
CA SER A 51 -0.06 -1.12 8.22
C SER A 51 0.38 -1.93 9.44
N LEU A 52 0.00 -3.21 9.47
CA LEU A 52 0.54 -4.20 10.40
C LEU A 52 1.96 -4.61 9.97
N ILE A 53 2.19 -4.85 8.68
CA ILE A 53 3.45 -5.34 8.13
C ILE A 53 4.16 -4.20 7.38
N GLU A 54 5.46 -4.31 7.18
CA GLU A 54 6.22 -3.37 6.35
C GLU A 54 6.02 -3.74 4.88
N HIS A 55 5.25 -2.90 4.17
CA HIS A 55 4.96 -3.04 2.74
C HIS A 55 6.12 -2.55 1.84
N ASN A 56 7.01 -1.71 2.36
CA ASN A 56 8.22 -1.32 1.64
C ASN A 56 9.35 -0.97 2.62
N ILE A 57 10.54 -1.54 2.38
CA ILE A 57 11.70 -1.37 3.26
C ILE A 57 12.20 0.09 3.33
N MET A 58 11.97 0.88 2.29
CA MET A 58 12.36 2.28 2.23
C MET A 58 11.30 3.22 2.81
N VAL A 59 10.04 2.76 2.94
CA VAL A 59 8.87 3.56 3.32
C VAL A 59 8.04 2.86 4.43
N SER A 60 8.68 2.38 5.50
CA SER A 60 8.00 1.72 6.62
C SER A 60 7.81 2.60 7.85
N ARG A 61 8.78 3.47 8.17
CA ARG A 61 8.76 4.27 9.40
C ARG A 61 7.63 5.29 9.39
N GLY A 62 6.72 5.14 10.35
CA GLY A 62 5.53 5.99 10.46
C GLY A 62 4.42 5.60 9.50
N PHE A 63 4.57 4.52 8.72
CA PHE A 63 3.50 3.90 7.95
C PHE A 63 3.04 2.61 8.62
N THR A 64 4.00 1.79 9.04
CA THR A 64 3.77 0.58 9.83
C THR A 64 3.59 0.92 11.31
N ILE A 65 2.65 0.25 11.96
CA ILE A 65 2.32 0.44 13.36
C ILE A 65 3.51 0.11 14.27
N LEU A 66 3.67 0.86 15.36
CA LEU A 66 4.65 0.55 16.41
C LEU A 66 4.34 -0.81 17.05
N ASP A 67 5.42 -1.50 17.44
CA ASP A 67 5.39 -2.86 18.00
C ASP A 67 4.67 -3.88 17.08
N ASN A 68 4.80 -3.71 15.77
CA ASN A 68 4.20 -4.58 14.76
C ASN A 68 4.49 -6.06 14.99
N ASP A 69 5.73 -6.46 15.25
CA ASP A 69 6.08 -7.87 15.42
C ASP A 69 5.28 -8.55 16.56
N SER A 70 5.14 -7.86 17.69
CA SER A 70 4.31 -8.32 18.80
C SER A 70 2.81 -8.37 18.44
N LEU A 71 2.34 -7.45 17.58
CA LEU A 71 0.96 -7.44 17.09
C LEU A 71 0.71 -8.56 16.07
N ILE A 72 1.66 -8.85 15.18
CA ILE A 72 1.59 -9.97 14.23
C ILE A 72 1.49 -11.29 15.01
N ASP A 73 2.33 -11.49 16.02
CA ASP A 73 2.27 -12.65 16.92
C ASP A 73 0.91 -12.76 17.61
N MET A 74 0.42 -11.64 18.15
CA MET A 74 -0.88 -11.58 18.80
C MET A 74 -2.00 -11.93 17.82
N PHE A 75 -2.11 -11.26 16.69
CA PHE A 75 -3.19 -11.44 15.73
C PHE A 75 -3.19 -12.84 15.14
N THR A 76 -2.00 -13.38 14.83
CA THR A 76 -1.85 -14.77 14.38
C THR A 76 -2.32 -15.75 15.46
N SER A 77 -1.94 -15.56 16.74
CA SER A 77 -2.37 -16.42 17.84
C SER A 77 -3.89 -16.39 18.08
N LEU A 78 -4.53 -15.28 17.72
CA LEU A 78 -5.97 -15.06 17.81
C LEU A 78 -6.75 -15.53 16.57
N GLN A 79 -6.06 -16.10 15.57
CA GLN A 79 -6.65 -16.57 14.31
C GLN A 79 -7.41 -15.45 13.57
N ILE A 80 -6.86 -14.23 13.58
CA ILE A 80 -7.33 -13.15 12.71
C ILE A 80 -6.94 -13.50 11.27
N GLU A 81 -7.90 -13.43 10.35
CA GLU A 81 -7.72 -13.86 8.97
C GLU A 81 -6.88 -12.87 8.16
N ALA A 82 -7.18 -11.58 8.30
CA ALA A 82 -6.47 -10.50 7.63
C ALA A 82 -6.64 -9.17 8.37
N VAL A 83 -5.68 -8.27 8.13
CA VAL A 83 -5.76 -6.85 8.42
C VAL A 83 -6.07 -6.11 7.13
N LEU A 84 -7.05 -5.21 7.20
CA LEU A 84 -7.36 -4.22 6.17
C LEU A 84 -6.75 -2.90 6.63
N SER A 85 -5.64 -2.51 5.99
CA SER A 85 -4.88 -1.30 6.32
C SER A 85 -4.92 -0.27 5.19
N GLY A 86 -4.30 0.88 5.43
CA GLY A 86 -4.15 1.95 4.44
C GLY A 86 -2.92 2.77 4.79
N HIS A 87 -3.05 4.10 4.83
CA HIS A 87 -2.00 5.06 5.25
C HIS A 87 -0.78 5.18 4.33
N ILE A 88 -0.21 4.05 3.86
CA ILE A 88 0.89 4.03 2.88
C ILE A 88 0.44 4.39 1.45
N HIS A 89 -0.87 4.33 1.19
CA HIS A 89 -1.55 4.75 -0.05
C HIS A 89 -1.26 3.92 -1.30
N ILE A 90 -0.37 2.94 -1.23
CA ILE A 90 -0.15 1.94 -2.28
C ILE A 90 -1.16 0.80 -2.14
N GLN A 91 -1.45 0.11 -3.25
CA GLN A 91 -2.18 -1.15 -3.25
C GLN A 91 -1.16 -2.28 -3.11
N ASP A 92 -1.14 -2.98 -1.98
CA ASP A 92 -0.16 -4.03 -1.70
C ASP A 92 -0.73 -5.07 -0.71
N ILE A 93 -0.38 -6.34 -0.87
CA ILE A 93 -0.78 -7.45 0.00
C ILE A 93 0.44 -8.25 0.45
N ILE A 94 0.72 -8.23 1.76
CA ILE A 94 1.79 -9.04 2.34
C ILE A 94 1.22 -10.23 3.11
N GLU A 95 1.75 -11.43 2.87
CA GLU A 95 1.57 -12.61 3.70
C GLU A 95 2.72 -12.76 4.71
N GLU A 96 2.39 -12.90 5.98
CA GLU A 96 3.38 -13.19 7.02
C GLU A 96 3.08 -14.51 7.73
N LEU A 97 4.10 -15.36 7.86
CA LEU A 97 4.02 -16.64 8.57
C LEU A 97 4.59 -16.49 9.99
N ARG A 98 3.83 -16.93 11.00
CA ARG A 98 4.29 -17.04 12.40
C ARG A 98 4.01 -18.44 12.93
N GLY A 99 5.08 -19.26 12.96
CA GLY A 99 5.01 -20.65 13.39
C GLY A 99 4.10 -21.50 12.49
N ARG A 100 2.91 -21.85 12.96
CA ARG A 100 1.89 -22.59 12.19
C ARG A 100 0.71 -21.72 11.72
N GLY A 101 0.68 -20.45 12.10
CA GLY A 101 -0.31 -19.50 11.65
C GLY A 101 0.23 -18.60 10.54
N LYS A 102 -0.69 -17.95 9.86
CA LYS A 102 -0.42 -16.92 8.86
C LYS A 102 -1.37 -15.75 9.07
N ILE A 103 -0.96 -14.57 8.63
CA ILE A 103 -1.81 -13.39 8.58
C ILE A 103 -1.50 -12.61 7.30
N TYR A 104 -2.53 -12.01 6.73
CA TYR A 104 -2.39 -11.07 5.62
C TYR A 104 -2.52 -9.64 6.13
N ASP A 105 -1.70 -8.73 5.62
CA ASP A 105 -1.96 -7.30 5.67
C ASP A 105 -2.25 -6.81 4.27
N ILE A 106 -3.48 -6.32 4.08
CA ILE A 106 -4.01 -5.83 2.82
C ILE A 106 -4.04 -4.31 2.92
N ALA A 107 -3.03 -3.65 2.37
CA ALA A 107 -3.02 -2.21 2.21
C ALA A 107 -3.83 -1.87 0.96
N THR A 108 -5.01 -1.30 1.14
CA THR A 108 -5.80 -0.81 0.02
C THR A 108 -5.26 0.55 -0.42
N GLY A 109 -5.02 0.70 -1.73
CA GLY A 109 -4.59 1.95 -2.34
C GLY A 109 -5.51 3.12 -1.95
N ALA A 110 -4.96 4.32 -1.86
CA ALA A 110 -5.74 5.46 -1.42
C ALA A 110 -6.74 5.89 -2.50
N PHE A 111 -8.03 5.99 -2.12
CA PHE A 111 -9.10 6.48 -3.00
C PHE A 111 -8.77 7.83 -3.68
N SER A 112 -7.97 8.69 -3.02
CA SER A 112 -7.59 10.02 -3.52
C SER A 112 -6.33 10.05 -4.40
N VAL A 113 -5.65 8.92 -4.58
CA VAL A 113 -4.39 8.82 -5.34
C VAL A 113 -4.59 7.80 -6.46
N PHE A 114 -3.91 7.97 -7.59
CA PHE A 114 -3.90 6.98 -8.67
C PHE A 114 -3.57 5.57 -8.10
N PRO A 115 -4.30 4.50 -8.49
CA PRO A 115 -5.33 4.44 -9.54
C PRO A 115 -6.77 4.69 -9.04
N HIS A 116 -6.92 5.20 -7.82
CA HIS A 116 -8.19 5.47 -7.14
C HIS A 116 -8.95 4.19 -6.81
N ASN A 117 -8.28 3.30 -6.09
CA ASN A 117 -8.79 1.95 -5.85
C ASN A 117 -9.62 1.86 -4.57
N TYR A 118 -10.44 0.81 -4.53
CA TYR A 118 -11.11 0.32 -3.34
C TYR A 118 -11.04 -1.22 -3.33
N GLY A 119 -11.09 -1.80 -2.13
CA GLY A 119 -11.11 -3.25 -1.96
C GLY A 119 -12.52 -3.80 -1.88
N ILE A 120 -12.79 -4.86 -2.64
CA ILE A 120 -14.01 -5.66 -2.58
C ILE A 120 -13.68 -6.94 -1.81
N LEU A 121 -14.36 -7.17 -0.68
CA LEU A 121 -14.20 -8.37 0.11
C LEU A 121 -15.48 -9.21 0.03
N GLU A 122 -15.40 -10.32 -0.69
CA GLU A 122 -16.49 -11.28 -0.82
C GLU A 122 -16.32 -12.42 0.17
N PHE A 123 -17.41 -12.83 0.80
CA PHE A 123 -17.43 -13.92 1.76
C PHE A 123 -18.31 -15.06 1.28
N SER A 124 -17.77 -16.27 1.33
CA SER A 124 -18.52 -17.53 1.24
C SER A 124 -18.23 -18.36 2.49
N ASP A 125 -19.12 -19.25 2.93
CA ASP A 125 -19.05 -20.04 4.18
C ASP A 125 -17.74 -19.94 5.00
N LYS A 126 -16.64 -20.52 4.50
CA LYS A 126 -15.31 -20.49 5.14
C LYS A 126 -14.26 -19.69 4.36
N ASN A 127 -14.58 -19.25 3.15
CA ASN A 127 -13.63 -18.63 2.25
C ASN A 127 -13.96 -17.15 2.06
N TRP A 128 -12.96 -16.35 1.72
CA TRP A 128 -13.10 -14.98 1.33
C TRP A 128 -12.13 -14.68 0.20
N ILE A 129 -12.55 -13.74 -0.62
CA ILE A 129 -11.77 -13.23 -1.75
C ILE A 129 -11.70 -11.72 -1.56
N TYR A 130 -10.49 -11.18 -1.63
CA TYR A 130 -10.24 -9.78 -1.82
C TYR A 130 -9.88 -9.52 -3.28
N GLU A 131 -10.50 -8.51 -3.87
CA GLU A 131 -10.17 -7.98 -5.19
C GLU A 131 -10.10 -6.47 -5.11
N ALA A 132 -9.05 -5.86 -5.63
CA ALA A 132 -8.96 -4.41 -5.79
C ALA A 132 -9.62 -4.00 -7.11
N ASP A 133 -10.41 -2.93 -7.06
CA ASP A 133 -11.09 -2.36 -8.22
C ASP A 133 -10.96 -0.83 -8.23
N ASN A 134 -11.12 -0.23 -9.40
CA ASN A 134 -10.89 1.19 -9.62
C ASN A 134 -12.21 1.94 -9.68
N VAL A 135 -12.23 3.19 -9.19
CA VAL A 135 -13.41 4.05 -9.30
C VAL A 135 -13.65 4.46 -10.76
N ASP A 136 -14.83 4.15 -11.29
CA ASP A 136 -15.26 4.59 -12.63
C ASP A 136 -15.73 6.05 -12.64
N VAL A 137 -14.78 6.98 -12.56
CA VAL A 137 -15.06 8.43 -12.63
C VAL A 137 -15.55 8.83 -14.03
N ALA A 138 -15.04 8.20 -15.08
CA ALA A 138 -15.42 8.50 -16.47
C ALA A 138 -16.87 8.10 -16.76
N GLY A 139 -17.28 6.89 -16.35
CA GLY A 139 -18.67 6.43 -16.43
C GLY A 139 -19.59 7.33 -15.61
N TRP A 140 -19.23 7.64 -14.36
CA TRP A 140 -19.99 8.60 -13.54
C TRP A 140 -20.15 9.97 -14.23
N ALA A 141 -19.07 10.52 -14.80
CA ALA A 141 -19.10 11.80 -15.49
C ALA A 141 -20.02 11.76 -16.72
N GLY A 142 -19.94 10.69 -17.51
CA GLY A 142 -20.81 10.44 -18.66
C GLY A 142 -22.29 10.37 -18.27
N GLU A 143 -22.63 9.61 -17.22
CA GLU A 143 -24.00 9.51 -16.72
C GLU A 143 -24.56 10.84 -16.21
N LYS A 144 -23.71 11.69 -15.64
CA LYS A 144 -24.09 13.04 -15.17
C LYS A 144 -24.11 14.10 -16.27
N GLY A 145 -23.71 13.76 -17.50
CA GLY A 145 -23.59 14.73 -18.59
C GLY A 145 -22.54 15.80 -18.32
N ILE A 146 -21.50 15.47 -17.55
CA ILE A 146 -20.36 16.35 -17.31
C ILE A 146 -19.54 16.45 -18.60
N THR A 147 -19.09 17.66 -18.94
CA THR A 147 -18.35 17.95 -20.19
C THR A 147 -16.87 18.23 -19.97
N ASP A 148 -16.36 18.04 -18.75
CA ASP A 148 -14.94 18.18 -18.45
C ASP A 148 -14.18 16.95 -18.98
N ASN A 149 -13.27 17.18 -19.92
CA ASN A 149 -12.48 16.10 -20.53
C ASN A 149 -11.59 15.39 -19.52
N ASN A 150 -11.13 16.07 -18.45
CA ASN A 150 -10.34 15.42 -17.40
C ASN A 150 -11.19 14.41 -16.61
N LEU A 151 -12.50 14.61 -16.52
CA LEU A 151 -13.41 13.67 -15.85
C LEU A 151 -13.89 12.58 -16.80
N LEU A 152 -14.09 12.89 -18.08
CA LEU A 152 -14.50 11.92 -19.11
C LEU A 152 -13.37 10.95 -19.52
N ASP A 153 -12.11 11.37 -19.36
CA ASP A 153 -10.91 10.55 -19.60
C ASP A 153 -10.07 10.43 -18.30
N PHE A 154 -10.77 10.29 -17.17
CA PHE A 154 -10.14 10.41 -15.84
C PHE A 154 -9.03 9.39 -15.60
N GLY A 155 -9.15 8.17 -16.13
CA GLY A 155 -8.09 7.16 -16.00
C GLY A 155 -6.76 7.64 -16.60
N GLN A 156 -6.79 8.14 -17.83
CA GLN A 156 -5.58 8.66 -18.49
C GLN A 156 -5.11 9.96 -17.83
N TYR A 157 -6.03 10.89 -17.56
CA TYR A 157 -5.71 12.16 -16.89
C TYR A 157 -5.02 11.91 -15.54
N SER A 158 -5.52 11.00 -14.72
CA SER A 158 -4.95 10.70 -13.41
C SER A 158 -3.59 10.01 -13.52
N ALA A 159 -3.44 9.08 -14.47
CA ALA A 159 -2.16 8.43 -14.72
C ALA A 159 -1.10 9.44 -15.14
N ASP A 160 -1.43 10.34 -16.08
CA ASP A 160 -0.53 11.39 -16.56
C ASP A 160 -0.19 12.38 -15.45
N PHE A 161 -1.18 12.77 -14.64
CA PHE A 161 -0.97 13.67 -13.50
C PHE A 161 -0.02 13.04 -12.46
N PHE A 162 -0.25 11.79 -12.08
CA PHE A 162 0.59 11.09 -11.10
C PHE A 162 2.00 10.85 -11.63
N ASN A 163 2.11 10.43 -12.89
CA ASN A 163 3.39 10.24 -13.56
C ASN A 163 4.19 11.55 -13.65
N GLY A 164 3.54 12.65 -14.03
CA GLY A 164 4.14 13.99 -14.07
C GLY A 164 4.61 14.46 -12.69
N PHE A 165 3.82 14.21 -11.64
CA PHE A 165 4.22 14.52 -10.27
C PHE A 165 5.48 13.73 -9.85
N SER A 166 5.49 12.42 -10.11
CA SER A 166 6.64 11.53 -9.81
C SER A 166 7.88 11.91 -10.61
N HIS A 167 7.71 12.24 -11.88
CA HIS A 167 8.76 12.76 -12.76
C HIS A 167 9.35 14.06 -12.19
N ASP A 168 8.52 15.05 -11.86
CA ASP A 168 8.98 16.36 -11.38
C ASP A 168 9.68 16.28 -10.02
N MET A 169 9.19 15.42 -9.12
CA MET A 169 9.81 15.15 -7.83
C MET A 169 11.20 14.54 -8.02
N THR A 170 11.29 13.49 -8.86
CA THR A 170 12.56 12.82 -9.17
C THR A 170 13.54 13.76 -9.87
N SER A 171 13.07 14.53 -10.85
CA SER A 171 13.88 15.50 -11.59
C SER A 171 14.50 16.56 -10.67
N ARG A 172 13.72 17.08 -9.71
CA ARG A 172 14.23 18.03 -8.72
C ARG A 172 15.31 17.41 -7.85
N SER A 173 15.07 16.21 -7.32
CA SER A 173 16.06 15.51 -6.49
C SER A 173 17.36 15.21 -7.24
N LEU A 174 17.28 14.80 -8.51
CA LEU A 174 18.45 14.49 -9.32
C LEU A 174 19.22 15.75 -9.73
N ALA A 175 18.51 16.83 -10.04
CA ALA A 175 19.14 18.13 -10.31
C ALA A 175 19.92 18.66 -9.11
N GLU A 176 19.35 18.54 -7.89
CA GLU A 176 20.03 18.90 -6.65
C GLU A 176 21.26 18.02 -6.37
N ALA A 177 21.22 16.75 -6.80
CA ALA A 177 22.34 15.83 -6.73
C ALA A 177 23.39 16.02 -7.85
N GLY A 178 23.13 16.89 -8.84
CA GLY A 178 24.10 17.27 -9.87
C GLY A 178 24.15 16.36 -11.10
N TYR A 179 23.11 15.58 -11.37
CA TYR A 179 23.00 14.78 -12.59
C TYR A 179 22.81 15.65 -13.84
N GLU A 180 23.24 15.17 -15.01
CA GLU A 180 23.09 15.87 -16.27
C GLU A 180 21.64 15.81 -16.79
N PRO A 181 21.16 16.80 -17.58
CA PRO A 181 19.77 16.85 -18.03
C PRO A 181 19.26 15.59 -18.75
N SER A 182 20.11 14.91 -19.52
CA SER A 182 19.74 13.65 -20.18
C SER A 182 19.57 12.49 -19.20
N GLU A 183 20.41 12.43 -18.15
CA GLU A 183 20.30 11.43 -17.08
C GLU A 183 19.03 11.67 -16.27
N ILE A 184 18.79 12.94 -15.89
CA ILE A 184 17.59 13.38 -15.19
C ILE A 184 16.33 12.94 -15.93
N SER A 185 16.27 13.18 -17.24
CA SER A 185 15.10 12.83 -18.05
C SER A 185 14.84 11.32 -18.06
N GLU A 186 15.87 10.50 -18.24
CA GLU A 186 15.70 9.05 -18.32
C GLU A 186 15.36 8.44 -16.96
N MET A 187 16.08 8.84 -15.91
CA MET A 187 15.83 8.36 -14.55
C MET A 187 14.46 8.80 -14.04
N SER A 188 14.01 10.01 -14.35
CA SER A 188 12.67 10.49 -13.97
C SER A 188 11.56 9.77 -14.73
N ARG A 189 11.79 9.39 -16.00
CA ARG A 189 10.87 8.54 -16.77
C ARG A 189 10.73 7.16 -16.12
N ILE A 190 11.84 6.52 -15.75
CA ILE A 190 11.86 5.21 -15.08
C ILE A 190 11.17 5.30 -13.72
N ALA A 191 11.47 6.33 -12.93
CA ALA A 191 10.83 6.55 -11.64
C ALA A 191 9.32 6.75 -11.79
N GLY A 192 8.85 7.44 -12.82
CA GLY A 192 7.43 7.62 -13.11
C GLY A 192 6.70 6.29 -13.35
N ILE A 193 7.27 5.43 -14.20
CA ILE A 193 6.75 4.08 -14.49
C ILE A 193 6.71 3.23 -13.21
N LEU A 194 7.84 3.15 -12.51
CA LEU A 194 7.96 2.35 -11.29
C LEU A 194 6.96 2.80 -10.21
N ASN A 195 6.83 4.11 -9.98
CA ASN A 195 5.85 4.64 -9.02
C ASN A 195 4.40 4.36 -9.45
N LEU A 196 4.07 4.51 -10.74
CA LEU A 196 2.72 4.20 -11.22
C LEU A 196 2.34 2.75 -10.90
N ASN A 197 3.23 1.81 -11.21
CA ASN A 197 2.97 0.40 -10.99
C ASN A 197 2.93 0.07 -9.49
N PHE A 198 3.88 0.59 -8.70
CA PHE A 198 3.93 0.40 -7.25
C PHE A 198 2.68 0.92 -6.52
N PHE A 199 2.15 2.08 -6.91
CA PHE A 199 0.91 2.58 -6.31
C PHE A 199 -0.33 1.78 -6.75
N ALA A 200 -0.26 1.14 -7.93
CA ALA A 200 -1.33 0.31 -8.48
C ALA A 200 -1.29 -1.16 -8.04
N GLY A 201 -0.19 -1.62 -7.43
CA GLY A 201 0.04 -3.05 -7.17
C GLY A 201 0.19 -3.86 -8.47
N THR A 202 0.80 -3.27 -9.51
CA THR A 202 0.97 -3.91 -10.83
C THR A 202 2.43 -4.03 -11.28
N GLU A 203 3.34 -4.25 -10.34
CA GLU A 203 4.78 -4.36 -10.52
C GLU A 203 5.19 -5.49 -11.45
N GLU A 204 4.32 -6.48 -11.70
CA GLU A 204 4.58 -7.53 -12.69
C GLU A 204 4.83 -6.95 -14.10
N LYS A 205 4.26 -5.77 -14.40
CA LYS A 205 4.44 -5.05 -15.66
C LYS A 205 5.86 -4.51 -15.83
N ASN A 206 6.55 -4.21 -14.73
CA ASN A 206 7.89 -3.60 -14.73
C ASN A 206 8.89 -4.43 -15.54
N THR A 207 8.76 -5.76 -15.55
CA THR A 207 9.66 -6.64 -16.33
C THR A 207 9.67 -6.28 -17.82
N SER A 208 8.49 -5.98 -18.39
CA SER A 208 8.37 -5.62 -19.81
C SER A 208 8.63 -4.14 -20.05
N GLU A 209 8.20 -3.27 -19.14
CA GLU A 209 8.33 -1.81 -19.30
C GLU A 209 9.75 -1.29 -19.07
N LEU A 210 10.57 -2.06 -18.36
CA LEU A 210 11.98 -1.79 -18.11
C LEU A 210 12.91 -2.72 -18.91
N GLU A 211 12.42 -3.35 -19.98
CA GLU A 211 13.26 -4.19 -20.84
C GLU A 211 14.44 -3.37 -21.41
N GLY A 212 15.66 -3.84 -21.14
CA GLY A 212 16.89 -3.16 -21.57
C GLY A 212 17.34 -1.99 -20.67
N VAL A 213 16.63 -1.71 -19.57
CA VAL A 213 17.05 -0.74 -18.56
C VAL A 213 17.96 -1.43 -17.53
N ASP A 214 19.17 -0.90 -17.35
CA ASP A 214 20.07 -1.28 -16.26
C ASP A 214 20.04 -0.18 -15.20
N LEU A 215 19.19 -0.35 -14.18
CA LEU A 215 18.97 0.64 -13.13
C LEU A 215 20.24 0.95 -12.34
N GLU A 216 21.07 -0.05 -12.05
CA GLU A 216 22.32 0.13 -11.30
C GLU A 216 23.30 1.02 -12.07
N SER A 217 23.37 0.86 -13.40
CA SER A 217 24.25 1.68 -14.25
C SER A 217 23.85 3.17 -14.33
N LEU A 218 22.59 3.51 -14.02
CA LEU A 218 22.08 4.88 -14.08
C LEU A 218 22.46 5.72 -12.85
N PHE A 219 22.80 5.07 -11.73
CA PHE A 219 23.10 5.76 -10.48
C PHE A 219 24.59 5.73 -10.20
N GLN A 220 25.18 6.90 -9.97
CA GLN A 220 26.59 7.00 -9.55
C GLN A 220 26.78 6.57 -8.09
N ASP A 221 25.72 6.69 -7.29
CA ASP A 221 25.66 6.35 -5.87
C ASP A 221 24.53 5.36 -5.60
N SER A 222 24.88 4.08 -5.51
CA SER A 222 23.96 2.99 -5.15
C SER A 222 23.56 3.01 -3.67
N ASP A 223 24.12 3.90 -2.86
CA ASP A 223 23.67 4.11 -1.49
C ASP A 223 22.59 5.20 -1.36
N SER A 224 22.31 5.94 -2.43
CA SER A 224 21.31 7.01 -2.44
C SER A 224 19.89 6.49 -2.15
N PHE A 225 19.09 7.30 -1.43
CA PHE A 225 17.70 6.94 -1.12
C PHE A 225 16.89 6.64 -2.38
N LEU A 226 17.03 7.47 -3.42
CA LEU A 226 16.28 7.32 -4.67
C LEU A 226 16.62 5.99 -5.35
N PHE A 227 17.89 5.61 -5.44
CA PHE A 227 18.28 4.31 -6.02
C PHE A 227 17.65 3.16 -5.24
N LYS A 228 17.85 3.11 -3.92
CA LYS A 228 17.32 2.04 -3.06
C LYS A 228 15.80 1.98 -3.08
N TYR A 229 15.14 3.14 -3.16
CA TYR A 229 13.69 3.22 -3.31
C TYR A 229 13.24 2.62 -4.65
N LEU A 230 13.79 3.07 -5.77
CA LEU A 230 13.43 2.54 -7.08
C LEU A 230 13.75 1.05 -7.20
N GLU A 231 14.89 0.61 -6.68
CA GLU A 231 15.27 -0.81 -6.61
C GLU A 231 14.24 -1.63 -5.82
N SER A 232 13.76 -1.11 -4.69
CA SER A 232 12.78 -1.79 -3.83
C SER A 232 11.39 -1.98 -4.47
N ILE A 233 11.09 -1.27 -5.56
CA ILE A 233 9.79 -1.31 -6.24
C ILE A 233 9.86 -1.83 -7.68
N VAL A 234 11.02 -2.36 -8.11
CA VAL A 234 11.15 -2.97 -9.45
C VAL A 234 10.35 -4.25 -9.56
N ARG A 235 10.30 -5.03 -8.48
CA ARG A 235 9.64 -6.33 -8.45
C ARG A 235 8.86 -6.47 -7.16
N ASP A 236 7.73 -7.12 -7.29
CA ASP A 236 6.92 -7.55 -6.18
C ASP A 236 7.08 -9.08 -5.94
N SER A 237 6.70 -9.52 -4.76
CA SER A 237 6.65 -10.92 -4.32
C SER A 237 5.22 -11.36 -4.10
N GLU A 238 4.93 -12.64 -4.37
CA GLU A 238 3.62 -13.24 -4.03
C GLU A 238 3.20 -12.97 -2.57
N PRO A 239 1.89 -12.78 -2.31
CA PRO A 239 0.75 -12.92 -3.22
C PRO A 239 0.55 -11.71 -4.16
N SER A 240 -0.38 -11.80 -5.10
CA SER A 240 -0.77 -10.64 -5.93
C SER A 240 -1.38 -9.51 -5.07
N ASP A 241 -0.95 -8.28 -5.32
CA ASP A 241 -1.46 -7.07 -4.64
C ASP A 241 -2.93 -6.76 -4.91
N ASN A 242 -3.47 -7.22 -6.04
CA ASN A 242 -4.81 -6.90 -6.48
C ASN A 242 -5.81 -8.05 -6.29
N TYR A 243 -5.35 -9.25 -5.93
CA TYR A 243 -6.22 -10.41 -5.72
C TYR A 243 -5.67 -11.36 -4.66
N LEU A 244 -6.49 -11.67 -3.66
CA LEU A 244 -6.18 -12.67 -2.65
C LEU A 244 -7.38 -13.54 -2.34
N ALA A 245 -7.23 -14.85 -2.48
CA ALA A 245 -8.19 -15.84 -1.98
C ALA A 245 -7.58 -16.60 -0.81
N ASN A 246 -8.32 -16.71 0.30
CA ASN A 246 -7.87 -17.45 1.48
C ASN A 246 -8.02 -18.97 1.30
N ASP A 247 -7.58 -19.52 0.19
CA ASP A 247 -7.89 -20.90 -0.19
C ASP A 247 -7.37 -21.89 0.87
N THR A 248 -8.26 -22.32 1.77
CA THR A 248 -8.01 -23.47 2.62
C THR A 248 -8.18 -24.66 1.71
N ARG A 249 -7.09 -25.15 1.11
CA ARG A 249 -7.18 -26.42 0.37
C ARG A 249 -7.84 -27.44 1.31
N PRO A 250 -8.93 -28.10 0.87
CA PRO A 250 -9.68 -29.03 1.70
C PRO A 250 -8.84 -30.22 2.17
#